data_AF-A0A662GH10-F1
#
_entry.id   AF-A0A662GH10-F1
#
_cell.length_a   1.000
_cell.length_b   1.000
_cell.length_c   1.000
_cell.angle_alpha   90.00
_cell.angle_beta   90.00
_cell.angle_gamma   90.00
#
_symmetry.space_group_name_H-M   'P 1'
#
loop_
_entity.id
_entity.type
_entity.pdbx_description
1 polymer ?
#
loop_
_entity_poly.entity_id
_entity_poly.type
_entity_poly.pdbx_seq_one_letter_code
_entity_poly.pdbx_strand_id
1 'polypeptide(L)'
;MRQEDVYGELKTELKYLRERLNLIIRLLLGVLKENNKNLSERKKIELLDSLGLRPKEIAEVLNKKRNYITKELTELRKSRKKPKIQR
;
A
#
# COMPACT_ATOMS: atom_id res chain seq x y z
N MET A 1 -29.67 -21.45 -9.45
CA MET A 1 -28.86 -20.59 -8.57
C MET A 1 -29.43 -19.18 -8.67
N ARG A 2 -29.78 -18.54 -7.55
CA ARG A 2 -30.28 -17.15 -7.58
C ARG A 2 -29.10 -16.23 -7.88
N GLN A 3 -29.31 -15.13 -8.61
CA GLN A 3 -28.21 -14.19 -8.92
C GLN A 3 -27.48 -13.70 -7.66
N GLU A 4 -28.18 -13.60 -6.53
CA GLU A 4 -27.61 -13.23 -5.23
C GLU A 4 -26.53 -14.20 -4.74
N ASP A 5 -26.65 -15.50 -5.04
CA ASP A 5 -25.68 -16.53 -4.63
C ASP A 5 -24.34 -16.36 -5.37
N VAL A 6 -24.40 -16.06 -6.69
CA VAL A 6 -23.21 -15.89 -7.55
C VAL A 6 -22.39 -14.65 -7.18
N TYR A 7 -23.06 -13.52 -6.88
CA TYR A 7 -22.36 -12.31 -6.45
C TYR A 7 -21.69 -12.48 -5.07
N GLY A 8 -22.28 -13.29 -4.18
CA GLY A 8 -21.71 -13.62 -2.88
C GLY A 8 -20.43 -14.44 -2.99
N GLU A 9 -20.43 -15.45 -3.85
CA GLU A 9 -19.27 -16.30 -4.14
C GLU A 9 -18.12 -15.49 -4.76
N LEU A 10 -18.39 -14.74 -5.83
CA LEU A 10 -17.39 -13.89 -6.48
C LEU A 10 -16.77 -12.88 -5.52
N LYS A 11 -17.59 -12.25 -4.65
CA LYS A 11 -17.09 -11.32 -3.63
C LYS A 11 -16.13 -12.00 -2.65
N THR A 12 -16.39 -13.25 -2.32
CA THR A 12 -15.55 -14.05 -1.41
C THR A 12 -14.22 -14.40 -2.08
N GLU A 13 -14.24 -14.83 -3.34
CA GLU A 13 -13.04 -15.11 -4.12
C GLU A 13 -12.16 -13.87 -4.29
N LEU A 14 -12.76 -12.71 -4.62
CA LEU A 14 -12.04 -11.44 -4.75
C LEU A 14 -11.43 -10.99 -3.41
N LYS A 15 -12.12 -11.25 -2.29
CA LYS A 15 -11.59 -10.99 -0.95
C LYS A 15 -10.36 -11.85 -0.68
N TYR A 16 -10.43 -13.14 -0.97
CA TYR A 16 -9.32 -14.08 -0.80
C TYR A 16 -8.11 -13.72 -1.68
N LEU A 17 -8.36 -13.37 -2.95
CA LEU A 17 -7.32 -12.90 -3.86
C LEU A 17 -6.61 -11.65 -3.32
N ARG A 18 -7.38 -10.66 -2.83
CA ARG A 18 -6.81 -9.45 -2.22
C ARG A 18 -5.92 -9.77 -1.02
N GLU A 19 -6.33 -10.69 -0.16
CA GLU A 19 -5.56 -11.10 1.01
C GLU A 19 -4.22 -11.76 0.62
N ARG A 20 -4.22 -12.63 -0.41
CA ARG A 20 -2.98 -13.23 -0.94
C ARG A 20 -2.06 -12.20 -1.58
N LEU A 21 -2.60 -11.25 -2.34
CA LEU A 21 -1.82 -10.17 -2.93
C LEU A 21 -1.17 -9.30 -1.84
N ASN A 22 -1.91 -8.98 -0.77
CA ASN A 22 -1.36 -8.26 0.39
C ASN A 22 -0.22 -9.04 1.05
N LEU A 23 -0.34 -10.37 1.18
CA LEU A 23 0.73 -11.22 1.69
C LEU A 23 1.96 -11.18 0.78
N ILE A 24 1.79 -11.33 -0.53
CA ILE A 24 2.89 -11.27 -1.51
C ILE A 24 3.61 -9.92 -1.41
N ILE A 25 2.89 -8.81 -1.33
CA ILE A 25 3.49 -7.48 -1.18
C ILE A 25 4.33 -7.41 0.10
N ARG A 26 3.83 -7.93 1.23
CA ARG A 26 4.58 -7.96 2.49
C ARG A 26 5.85 -8.80 2.38
N LEU A 27 5.78 -9.95 1.73
CA LEU A 27 6.95 -10.82 1.50
C LEU A 27 8.00 -10.11 0.64
N LEU A 28 7.59 -9.47 -0.46
CA LEU A 28 8.50 -8.70 -1.32
C LEU A 28 9.17 -7.55 -0.56
N LEU A 29 8.41 -6.83 0.27
CA LEU A 29 8.97 -5.79 1.15
C LEU A 29 9.95 -6.36 2.19
N GLY A 30 9.74 -7.59 2.65
CA GLY A 30 10.65 -8.34 3.51
C GLY A 30 11.95 -8.72 2.79
N VAL A 31 11.85 -9.27 1.58
CA VAL A 31 13.00 -9.61 0.72
C VAL A 31 13.87 -8.39 0.42
N LEU A 32 13.27 -7.21 0.23
CA LEU A 32 14.03 -5.97 0.06
C LEU A 32 14.85 -5.60 1.30
N LYS A 33 14.35 -5.89 2.50
CA LYS A 33 15.09 -5.68 3.76
C LYS A 33 16.30 -6.60 3.85
N GLU A 34 16.16 -7.87 3.46
CA GLU A 34 17.24 -8.87 3.51
C GLU A 34 18.36 -8.59 2.50
N ASN A 35 18.04 -8.02 1.34
CA ASN A 35 19.01 -7.70 0.29
C ASN A 35 19.80 -6.39 0.52
N ASN A 36 19.91 -5.90 1.75
CA ASN A 36 20.51 -4.60 2.12
C ASN A 36 19.89 -3.38 1.40
N LYS A 37 18.81 -3.55 0.64
CA LYS A 37 17.99 -2.49 0.05
C LYS A 37 16.93 -2.06 1.04
N ASN A 38 17.37 -1.65 2.22
CA ASN A 38 16.47 -1.29 3.30
C ASN A 38 15.74 0.01 2.97
N LEU A 39 14.56 -0.09 2.36
CA LEU A 39 13.71 1.05 2.08
C LEU A 39 13.27 1.67 3.42
N SER A 40 13.44 2.99 3.55
CA SER A 40 12.82 3.72 4.66
C SER A 40 11.30 3.53 4.61
N GLU A 41 10.64 3.60 5.77
CA GLU A 41 9.17 3.48 5.83
C GLU A 41 8.47 4.46 4.88
N ARG A 42 8.97 5.70 4.80
CA ARG A 42 8.47 6.71 3.87
C ARG A 42 8.59 6.30 2.40
N LYS A 43 9.70 5.65 2.01
CA LYS A 43 9.88 5.09 0.66
C LYS A 43 8.96 3.91 0.39
N LYS A 44 8.68 3.07 1.39
CA LYS A 44 7.69 1.98 1.27
C LYS A 44 6.28 2.55 1.05
N ILE A 45 5.91 3.60 1.79
CA ILE A 45 4.64 4.30 1.62
C ILE A 45 4.53 4.91 0.22
N GLU A 46 5.58 5.60 -0.24
CA GLU A 46 5.63 6.20 -1.57
C GLU A 46 5.51 5.16 -2.70
N LEU A 47 6.23 4.03 -2.57
CA LEU A 47 6.15 2.93 -3.53
C LEU A 47 4.73 2.37 -3.61
N LEU A 48 4.11 2.06 -2.47
CA LEU A 48 2.76 1.50 -2.45
C LEU A 48 1.69 2.48 -2.99
N ASP A 49 1.82 3.78 -2.70
CA ASP A 49 0.97 4.83 -3.30
C ASP A 49 1.15 4.91 -4.82
N SER A 50 2.40 4.78 -5.32
CA SER A 50 2.68 4.75 -6.75
C SER A 50 2.11 3.52 -7.48
N LEU A 51 1.86 2.43 -6.75
CA LEU A 51 1.18 1.22 -7.23
C LEU A 51 -0.36 1.34 -7.15
N GLY A 52 -0.89 2.50 -6.76
CA GLY A 52 -2.33 2.77 -6.71
C GLY A 52 -3.04 2.29 -5.44
N LEU A 53 -2.32 1.82 -4.42
CA LEU A 53 -2.94 1.41 -3.17
C LEU A 53 -3.48 2.63 -2.41
N ARG A 54 -4.68 2.51 -1.86
CA ARG A 54 -5.31 3.56 -1.05
C ARG A 54 -4.68 3.61 0.35
N PRO A 55 -4.78 4.75 1.07
CA PRO A 55 -4.20 4.88 2.41
C PRO A 55 -4.60 3.79 3.40
N LYS A 56 -5.83 3.26 3.29
CA LYS A 56 -6.30 2.13 4.11
C LYS A 56 -5.53 0.84 3.79
N GLU A 57 -5.34 0.53 2.51
CA GLU A 57 -4.66 -0.69 2.05
C GLU A 57 -3.17 -0.63 2.39
N ILE A 58 -2.53 0.53 2.21
CA ILE A 58 -1.14 0.75 2.63
C ILE A 58 -0.99 0.54 4.14
N ALA A 59 -1.92 1.06 4.94
CA ALA A 59 -1.93 0.89 6.39
C ALA A 59 -2.05 -0.58 6.80
N GLU A 60 -2.91 -1.34 6.10
CA GLU A 60 -3.04 -2.78 6.29
C GLU A 60 -1.74 -3.49 5.90
N VAL A 61 -1.18 -3.25 4.71
CA VAL A 61 0.07 -3.88 4.24
C VAL A 61 1.23 -3.65 5.20
N LEU A 62 1.43 -2.40 5.65
CA LEU A 62 2.55 -2.01 6.51
C LEU A 62 2.28 -2.20 8.02
N ASN A 63 1.08 -2.66 8.39
CA ASN A 63 0.65 -2.77 9.79
C ASN A 63 0.81 -1.44 10.57
N LYS A 64 0.26 -0.35 10.04
CA LYS A 64 0.31 1.01 10.62
C LYS A 64 -1.07 1.62 10.77
N LYS A 65 -1.16 2.71 11.55
CA LYS A 65 -2.41 3.49 11.66
C LYS A 65 -2.68 4.25 10.36
N ARG A 66 -3.93 4.25 9.88
CA ARG A 66 -4.34 5.00 8.68
C ARG A 66 -3.96 6.48 8.74
N ASN A 67 -4.16 7.13 9.89
CA ASN A 67 -3.85 8.55 10.06
C ASN A 67 -2.36 8.85 9.86
N TYR A 68 -1.48 7.93 10.26
CA TYR A 68 -0.05 8.04 10.02
C TYR A 68 0.27 7.99 8.52
N ILE A 69 -0.31 7.04 7.79
CA ILE A 69 -0.15 6.92 6.33
C ILE A 69 -0.67 8.16 5.61
N THR A 70 -1.87 8.63 5.95
CA THR A 70 -2.46 9.84 5.35
C THR A 70 -1.57 11.07 5.57
N LYS A 71 -0.99 11.21 6.76
CA LYS A 71 -0.05 12.29 7.08
C LYS A 71 1.20 12.20 6.19
N GLU A 72 1.85 11.04 6.12
CA GLU A 72 3.05 10.85 5.29
C GLU A 72 2.78 11.11 3.81
N LEU A 73 1.65 10.64 3.26
CA LEU A 73 1.27 10.89 1.86
C LEU A 73 1.04 12.38 1.59
N THR A 74 0.44 13.09 2.55
CA THR A 74 0.24 14.53 2.45
C THR A 74 1.59 15.26 2.38
N GLU A 75 2.52 14.89 3.26
CA GLU A 75 3.87 15.46 3.27
C GLU A 75 4.68 15.10 2.01
N LEU A 76 4.56 13.88 1.49
CA LEU A 76 5.15 13.46 0.22
C LEU A 76 4.64 14.31 -0.96
N ARG A 77 3.32 14.54 -1.03
CA ARG A 77 2.72 15.38 -2.06
C ARG A 77 3.16 16.84 -1.95
N LYS A 78 3.32 17.37 -0.75
CA LYS A 78 3.89 18.72 -0.52
C LYS A 78 5.33 18.81 -1.01
N SER A 79 6.17 17.81 -0.70
CA SER A 79 7.56 17.80 -1.16
C SER A 79 7.69 17.73 -2.68
N ARG A 80 6.72 17.14 -3.39
CA ARG A 80 6.68 17.12 -4.87
C ARG A 80 6.27 18.47 -5.48
N LYS A 81 5.54 19.32 -4.74
CA LYS A 81 5.04 20.62 -5.24
C LYS A 81 6.00 21.80 -5.06
N LYS A 82 6.99 21.71 -4.17
CA LYS A 82 7.99 22.78 -4.05
C LYS A 82 9.04 22.60 -5.17
N PRO A 83 9.17 23.53 -6.13
CA PRO A 83 10.37 23.52 -6.96
C PRO A 83 11.57 23.69 -6.03
N LYS A 84 12.60 22.87 -6.24
CA LYS A 84 13.92 23.09 -5.64
C LYS A 84 14.44 24.43 -6.19
N ILE A 85 14.04 25.54 -5.57
CA ILE A 85 14.76 26.80 -5.71
C ILE A 85 16.02 26.60 -4.86
N GLN A 86 17.04 26.00 -5.49
CA GLN A 86 18.39 26.03 -4.99
C GLN A 86 18.86 27.48 -5.07
N ARG A 87 19.27 28.02 -3.93
CA ARG A 87 19.89 29.34 -3.80
C ARG A 87 21.26 29.35 -4.43
#